data_AF-S6UMI0-F1
#
_entry.id   AF-S6UMI0-F1
#
_cell.length_a   1.000
_cell.length_b   1.000
_cell.length_c   1.000
_cell.angle_alpha   90.00
_cell.angle_beta   90.00
_cell.angle_gamma   90.00
#
_symmetry.space_group_name_H-M   'P 1'
#
loop_
_entity.id
_entity.type
_entity.pdbx_description
1 polymer ?
#
loop_
_entity_poly.entity_id
_entity_poly.type
_entity_poly.pdbx_seq_one_letter_code
_entity_poly.pdbx_strand_id
1 'polypeptide(L)' 'KPRSALEVEGRDVFIANGCVGCHSQMIRPLRAETERYGHYSVAGESVWDHPFLWGSKRTGPDLARIGGRYSD' A
#
# COMPACT_ATOMS: atom_id res chain seq x y z
N LYS A 1 7.22 -12.92 2.74
CA LYS A 1 6.55 -13.84 3.71
C LYS A 1 5.07 -13.50 3.70
N PRO A 2 4.15 -14.48 3.81
CA PRO A 2 2.73 -14.20 4.00
C PRO A 2 2.48 -13.35 5.26
N ARG A 3 1.42 -12.55 5.24
CA ARG A 3 1.00 -11.71 6.37
C ARG A 3 0.67 -12.56 7.60
N SER A 4 0.90 -12.00 8.78
CA SER A 4 0.40 -12.55 10.04
C SER A 4 -1.13 -12.44 10.11
N ALA A 5 -1.76 -13.20 11.01
CA ALA A 5 -3.22 -13.17 11.17
C ALA A 5 -3.75 -11.75 11.46
N LEU A 6 -3.07 -11.00 12.34
CA LEU A 6 -3.48 -9.63 12.67
C LEU A 6 -3.38 -8.68 11.46
N GLU A 7 -2.34 -8.82 10.64
CA GLU A 7 -2.18 -8.01 9.43
C GLU A 7 -3.22 -8.37 8.35
N VAL A 8 -3.69 -9.62 8.30
CA VAL A 8 -4.79 -10.03 7.41
C VAL A 8 -6.09 -9.38 7.84
N GLU A 9 -6.45 -9.46 9.13
CA GLU A 9 -7.65 -8.81 9.65
C GLU A 9 -7.60 -7.28 9.46
N GLY A 10 -6.46 -6.65 9.76
CA GLY A 10 -6.26 -5.22 9.55
C GLY A 10 -6.39 -4.82 8.07
N ARG A 11 -6.00 -5.70 7.14
CA ARG A 11 -6.17 -5.48 5.71
C ARG A 11 -7.64 -5.58 5.30
N ASP A 12 -8.41 -6.49 5.88
CA ASP A 12 -9.84 -6.58 5.60
C ASP A 12 -10.60 -5.35 6.14
N VAL A 13 -10.16 -4.80 7.28
CA VAL A 13 -10.63 -3.50 7.77
C VAL A 13 -10.26 -2.36 6.81
N PHE A 14 -9.06 -2.35 6.24
CA PHE A 14 -8.64 -1.36 5.23
C PHE A 14 -9.55 -1.41 3.98
N ILE A 15 -9.95 -2.62 3.56
CA ILE A 15 -10.88 -2.83 2.45
C ILE A 15 -12.29 -2.37 2.82
N ALA A 16 -12.80 -2.79 3.98
CA ALA A 16 -14.15 -2.48 4.44
C ALA A 16 -14.39 -0.97 4.58
N ASN A 17 -13.38 -0.22 5.02
CA ASN A 17 -13.43 1.24 5.13
C ASN A 17 -13.17 1.98 3.82
N GLY A 18 -12.95 1.26 2.71
CA GLY A 18 -12.74 1.86 1.40
C GLY A 18 -11.47 2.70 1.28
N CYS A 19 -10.45 2.45 2.12
CA CYS A 19 -9.22 3.25 2.16
C CYS A 19 -8.53 3.30 0.78
N VAL A 20 -8.63 2.22 0.00
CA VAL A 20 -8.13 2.12 -1.39
C VAL A 20 -8.71 3.17 -2.34
N GLY A 21 -9.89 3.73 -2.01
CA GLY A 21 -10.53 4.80 -2.80
C GLY A 21 -9.83 6.17 -2.68
N CYS A 22 -9.06 6.37 -1.61
CA CYS A 22 -8.29 7.61 -1.38
C CYS A 22 -6.78 7.39 -1.44
N HIS A 23 -6.31 6.18 -1.13
CA HIS A 23 -4.90 5.85 -0.99
C HIS A 23 -4.50 4.72 -1.92
N SER A 24 -3.45 4.95 -2.70
CA SER A 24 -2.80 3.89 -3.49
C SER A 24 -1.76 3.14 -2.68
N GLN A 25 -1.46 1.92 -3.12
CA GLN A 25 -0.35 1.10 -2.63
C GLN A 25 0.50 0.65 -3.82
N MET A 26 0.92 1.59 -4.67
CA MET A 26 1.70 1.33 -5.87
C MET A 26 2.49 2.59 -6.24
N ILE A 27 3.79 2.59 -5.91
CA ILE A 27 4.70 3.70 -6.22
C ILE A 27 5.19 3.55 -7.66
N ARG A 28 4.99 4.57 -8.49
CA ARG A 28 5.41 4.54 -9.90
C ARG A 28 6.93 4.75 -10.05
N PRO A 29 7.57 4.23 -11.12
CA PRO A 29 9.01 4.38 -11.36
C PRO A 29 9.36 5.78 -11.93
N LEU A 30 8.94 6.83 -11.22
CA LEU A 30 9.25 8.23 -11.52
C LEU A 30 10.11 8.78 -10.38
N ARG A 31 11.17 9.54 -10.72
CA ARG A 31 12.08 10.11 -9.72
C ARG A 31 11.35 10.84 -8.58
N ALA A 32 10.39 11.69 -8.92
CA ALA A 32 9.63 12.47 -7.93
C ALA A 32 8.75 11.61 -7.01
N GLU A 33 8.28 10.45 -7.48
CA GLU A 33 7.58 9.50 -6.60
C GLU A 33 8.55 8.76 -5.72
N THR A 34 9.69 8.36 -6.26
CA THR A 34 10.69 7.64 -5.46
C THR A 34 11.29 8.50 -4.35
N GLU A 35 11.48 9.80 -4.61
CA GLU A 35 11.90 10.76 -3.57
C GLU A 35 10.83 10.97 -2.50
N ARG A 36 9.54 10.89 -2.87
CA ARG A 36 8.41 11.15 -1.95
C ARG A 36 8.02 9.94 -1.11
N TYR A 37 8.00 8.75 -1.70
CA TYR A 37 7.41 7.54 -1.13
C TYR A 37 8.41 6.39 -0.96
N GLY A 38 9.63 6.50 -1.48
CA GLY A 38 10.65 5.44 -1.45
C GLY A 38 10.70 4.62 -2.74
N HIS A 39 11.36 3.47 -2.74
CA HIS A 39 11.59 2.66 -3.94
C HIS A 39 10.29 2.41 -4.74
N TYR A 40 10.34 2.35 -6.08
CA TYR A 40 9.15 2.04 -6.86
C TYR A 40 8.62 0.63 -6.49
N SER A 41 7.32 0.42 -6.60
CA SER A 41 6.71 -0.87 -6.26
C SER A 41 7.07 -1.92 -7.30
N VAL A 42 7.24 -3.18 -6.86
CA VAL A 42 7.58 -4.30 -7.74
C VAL A 42 6.51 -5.38 -7.65
N ALA A 43 6.29 -6.12 -8.74
CA ALA A 43 5.24 -7.13 -8.83
C ALA A 43 5.30 -8.18 -7.69
N GLY A 44 6.52 -8.52 -7.23
CA GLY A 44 6.74 -9.44 -6.12
C GLY A 44 6.12 -9.02 -4.78
N GLU A 45 5.85 -7.73 -4.58
CA GLU A 45 5.29 -7.19 -3.33
C GLU A 45 3.80 -7.53 -3.15
N SER A 46 3.05 -7.73 -4.24
CA SER A 46 1.60 -7.98 -4.21
C SER A 46 1.19 -9.41 -4.55
N VAL A 47 2.15 -10.35 -4.55
CA VAL A 47 1.90 -11.76 -4.87
C VAL A 47 0.87 -12.39 -3.92
N TRP A 48 0.78 -11.91 -2.68
CA TRP A 48 -0.12 -12.43 -1.65
C TRP A 48 -1.37 -11.56 -1.44
N ASP A 49 -1.63 -10.59 -2.33
CA ASP A 49 -2.72 -9.62 -2.17
C ASP A 49 -3.97 -10.10 -2.91
N HIS A 50 -4.96 -10.55 -2.14
CA HIS A 50 -6.24 -11.00 -2.68
C HIS A 50 -7.40 -10.22 -2.04
N PRO A 51 -8.03 -9.26 -2.74
CA PRO A 51 -7.63 -8.71 -4.05
C PRO A 51 -6.37 -7.81 -3.96
N PHE A 52 -5.77 -7.44 -5.10
CA PHE A 52 -4.72 -6.41 -5.10
C PHE A 52 -5.28 -5.06 -4.61
N LEU A 53 -4.44 -4.23 -3.98
CA LEU A 53 -4.82 -2.92 -3.43
C LEU A 53 -4.09 -1.74 -4.08
N TRP A 54 -3.71 -1.91 -5.35
CA TRP A 54 -3.11 -0.84 -6.16
C TRP A 54 -4.20 0.21 -6.45
N GLY A 55 -4.27 1.24 -5.61
CA GLY A 55 -5.31 2.26 -5.72
C GLY A 55 -5.31 2.96 -7.08
N SER A 56 -6.48 3.45 -7.47
CA SER A 56 -6.73 4.13 -8.75
C SER A 56 -6.79 5.66 -8.63
N LYS A 57 -6.82 6.17 -7.39
CA LYS A 57 -6.90 7.59 -7.06
C LYS A 57 -6.03 7.89 -5.84
N ARG A 58 -5.45 9.09 -5.83
CA ARG A 58 -4.69 9.63 -4.69
C ARG A 58 -5.33 10.93 -4.23
N THR A 59 -6.33 10.81 -3.36
CA THR A 59 -6.80 11.94 -2.55
C THR A 59 -5.86 12.12 -1.36
N GLY A 60 -5.45 11.01 -0.75
CA GLY A 60 -4.37 10.94 0.22
C GLY A 60 -3.06 10.41 -0.38
N PRO A 61 -1.97 10.38 0.40
CA PRO A 61 -0.67 9.86 -0.05
C PRO A 61 -0.72 8.35 -0.35
N ASP A 62 0.26 7.89 -1.14
CA ASP A 62 0.53 6.46 -1.32
C ASP A 62 1.02 5.82 0.00
N LEU A 63 0.58 4.60 0.26
CA LEU A 63 0.85 3.86 1.49
C LEU A 63 1.70 2.59 1.29
N ALA A 64 2.23 2.32 0.08
CA ALA A 64 3.00 1.11 -0.21
C ALA A 64 4.24 0.94 0.67
N ARG A 65 4.77 2.04 1.23
CA ARG A 65 5.98 2.05 2.08
C ARG A 65 5.79 2.89 3.35
N ILE A 66 4.64 2.74 3.99
CA ILE A 66 4.34 3.46 5.24
C ILE A 66 4.95 2.77 6.47
N GLY A 67 5.28 1.48 6.37
CA GLY A 67 5.80 0.67 7.48
C GLY A 67 7.06 1.28 8.09
N GLY A 68 7.06 1.49 9.41
CA GLY A 68 8.17 2.07 10.16
C GLY A 68 8.39 3.57 9.96
N ARG A 69 7.55 4.25 9.17
CA ARG A 69 7.65 5.70 8.96
C ARG A 69 7.04 6.51 10.11
N TYR A 70 6.03 5.95 10.77
CA TYR A 70 5.30 6.56 11.87
C TYR A 70 5.27 5.59 13.06
N SER A 71 5.16 6.11 14.28
CA SER A 71 4.85 5.31 15.46
C SER A 71 3.40 4.84 15.41
N ASP A 72 3.13 3.68 16.00
CA ASP A 72 1.77 3.18 16.24
C ASP A 72 1.01 4.04 17.25
#